data_AF-A0A229HGN1-F1
#
_entry.id   AF-A0A229HGN1-F1
#
_cell.length_a   1.000
_cell.length_b   1.000
_cell.length_c   1.000
_cell.angle_alpha   90.00
_cell.angle_beta   90.00
_cell.angle_gamma   90.00
#
_symmetry.space_group_name_H-M   'P 1'
#
loop_
_entity.id
_entity.type
_entity.pdbx_description
1 polymer ?
#
loop_
_entity_poly.entity_id
_entity_poly.type
_entity_poly.pdbx_seq_one_letter_code
_entity_poly.pdbx_strand_id
1 'polypeptide(L)'
;MGDGIRWLADGDGAAGWMSGLVFARGIDAEELAVRMGGAPGAGTQPIADAEVLELGMTVYRPGERGDGVVRVGEHAGWAFAVEYGDSTGGDRLKDISRGGAEAIHYVPVGEHPPATVFYAHDGRSICGFGLCEETVRWGEERDLLLPALAAAGILRPDGTAYGDHENEDYTARSRRALAVVEERFGLSLPPALLTEARLPAYAVSGAPDMTTEDPDFDVVCAWATANGYPLPSGRLRLIPALLRRAYRHATTD
;
A
#
# COMPACT_ATOMS: atom_id res chain seq x y z
N MET A 1 7.30 19.41 14.05
CA MET A 1 6.21 18.43 14.17
C MET A 1 6.20 17.69 12.85
N GLY A 2 6.50 16.39 12.85
CA GLY A 2 6.31 15.58 11.66
C GLY A 2 4.81 15.41 11.44
N ASP A 3 4.40 15.37 10.18
CA ASP A 3 3.02 15.03 9.85
C ASP A 3 2.81 13.55 10.24
N GLY A 4 1.82 13.32 11.11
CA GLY A 4 1.45 12.00 11.59
C GLY A 4 0.76 11.15 10.50
N ILE A 5 0.02 10.12 10.88
CA ILE A 5 -0.75 9.28 9.95
C ILE A 5 -2.25 9.58 9.95
N ARG A 6 -2.72 10.48 10.83
CA ARG A 6 -4.15 10.82 11.00
C ARG A 6 -4.84 11.28 9.71
N TRP A 7 -4.08 11.87 8.77
CA TRP A 7 -4.60 12.32 7.48
C TRP A 7 -5.13 11.17 6.60
N LEU A 8 -4.75 9.91 6.89
CA LEU A 8 -5.26 8.74 6.16
C LEU A 8 -6.79 8.56 6.30
N ALA A 9 -7.40 9.14 7.34
CA ALA A 9 -8.85 9.15 7.52
C ALA A 9 -9.58 10.05 6.51
N ASP A 10 -8.87 10.95 5.81
CA ASP A 10 -9.50 12.00 5.00
C ASP A 10 -9.91 11.53 3.61
N GLY A 11 -9.54 10.30 3.20
CA GLY A 11 -10.00 9.61 2.00
C GLY A 11 -9.55 10.20 0.64
N ASP A 12 -9.50 11.52 0.51
CA ASP A 12 -9.41 12.23 -0.78
C ASP A 12 -7.99 12.75 -1.12
N GLY A 13 -7.03 12.67 -0.19
CA GLY A 13 -5.75 13.39 -0.34
C GLY A 13 -4.61 12.66 -1.06
N ALA A 14 -4.57 11.32 -1.04
CA ALA A 14 -3.43 10.56 -1.56
C ALA A 14 -3.76 9.14 -2.09
N ALA A 15 -5.03 8.74 -2.08
CA ALA A 15 -5.42 7.33 -2.06
C ALA A 15 -6.12 6.80 -3.33
N GLY A 16 -6.16 7.57 -4.43
CA GLY A 16 -7.03 7.22 -5.57
C GLY A 16 -6.79 5.82 -6.18
N TRP A 17 -5.58 5.28 -6.06
CA TRP A 17 -5.19 3.97 -6.59
C TRP A 17 -4.44 3.07 -5.60
N MET A 18 -4.28 3.54 -4.35
CA MET A 18 -3.57 2.80 -3.32
C MET A 18 -4.50 1.75 -2.70
N SER A 19 -4.08 0.48 -2.69
CA SER A 19 -4.84 -0.60 -2.06
C SER A 19 -4.51 -0.81 -0.59
N GLY A 20 -3.39 -0.25 -0.10
CA GLY A 20 -2.93 -0.40 1.28
C GLY A 20 -1.63 0.34 1.59
N LEU A 21 -1.28 0.37 2.88
CA LEU A 21 0.02 0.80 3.39
C LEU A 21 0.57 -0.23 4.36
N VAL A 22 1.82 -0.63 4.17
CA VAL A 22 2.56 -1.41 5.15
C VAL A 22 3.67 -0.57 5.75
N PHE A 23 3.80 -0.59 7.07
CA PHE A 23 4.95 -0.08 7.81
C PHE A 23 5.70 -1.25 8.42
N ALA A 24 7.03 -1.22 8.40
CA ALA A 24 7.86 -2.16 9.13
C ALA A 24 9.01 -1.48 9.86
N ARG A 25 9.32 -1.95 11.08
CA ARG A 25 10.45 -1.47 11.89
C ARG A 25 11.36 -2.63 12.22
N GLY A 26 12.67 -2.37 12.19
CA GLY A 26 13.71 -3.38 12.37
C GLY A 26 14.21 -4.01 11.07
N ILE A 27 13.68 -3.57 9.92
CA ILE A 27 14.13 -3.93 8.57
C ILE A 27 14.15 -2.67 7.68
N ASP A 28 14.96 -2.68 6.63
CA ASP A 28 15.02 -1.60 5.64
C ASP A 28 13.93 -1.73 4.55
N ALA A 29 13.84 -0.73 3.66
CA ALA A 29 12.82 -0.70 2.61
C ALA A 29 12.93 -1.82 1.58
N GLU A 30 14.15 -2.26 1.23
CA GLU A 30 14.35 -3.36 0.29
C GLU A 30 13.92 -4.69 0.92
N GLU A 31 14.33 -4.93 2.16
CA GLU A 31 13.93 -6.11 2.91
C GLU A 31 12.40 -6.17 3.09
N LEU A 32 11.74 -5.03 3.34
CA LEU A 32 10.28 -4.95 3.33
C LEU A 32 9.70 -5.43 1.99
N ALA A 33 10.18 -4.89 0.86
CA ALA A 33 9.72 -5.31 -0.47
C ALA A 33 9.94 -6.81 -0.72
N VAL A 34 11.09 -7.35 -0.33
CA VAL A 34 11.42 -8.77 -0.48
C VAL A 34 10.50 -9.65 0.38
N ARG A 35 10.24 -9.25 1.63
CA ARG A 35 9.31 -9.98 2.50
C ARG A 35 7.87 -9.91 1.97
N MET A 36 7.48 -8.83 1.30
CA MET A 36 6.23 -8.74 0.56
C MET A 36 6.22 -9.65 -0.69
N GLY A 37 7.36 -10.06 -1.23
CA GLY A 37 7.42 -10.99 -2.37
C GLY A 37 8.22 -10.48 -3.55
N GLY A 38 8.81 -9.28 -3.42
CA GLY A 38 9.78 -8.76 -4.36
C GLY A 38 11.02 -9.64 -4.46
N ALA A 39 11.65 -9.61 -5.64
CA ALA A 39 12.97 -10.20 -5.81
C ALA A 39 14.05 -9.22 -5.28
N PRO A 40 15.07 -9.72 -4.55
CA PRO A 40 16.20 -8.88 -4.11
C PRO A 40 16.87 -8.17 -5.27
N GLY A 41 17.18 -6.88 -5.13
CA GLY A 41 17.79 -6.06 -6.17
C GLY A 41 16.93 -5.79 -7.40
N ALA A 42 15.66 -6.22 -7.43
CA ALA A 42 14.75 -6.01 -8.57
C ALA A 42 13.97 -4.70 -8.52
N GLY A 43 14.34 -3.80 -7.60
CA GLY A 43 13.73 -2.48 -7.50
C GLY A 43 13.97 -1.66 -8.77
N THR A 44 12.94 -0.95 -9.22
CA THR A 44 13.10 0.01 -10.30
C THR A 44 13.98 1.19 -9.86
N GLN A 45 14.39 2.01 -10.82
CA GLN A 45 14.75 3.39 -10.49
C GLN A 45 13.59 4.08 -9.77
N PRO A 46 13.84 5.10 -8.91
CA PRO A 46 12.77 5.77 -8.19
C PRO A 46 11.70 6.37 -9.12
N ILE A 47 10.43 6.00 -8.90
CA ILE A 47 9.26 6.46 -9.64
C ILE A 47 8.25 7.17 -8.71
N ALA A 48 7.51 8.12 -9.28
CA ALA A 48 6.41 8.83 -8.64
C ALA A 48 5.14 7.97 -8.59
N ASP A 49 4.15 8.42 -7.83
CA ASP A 49 2.86 7.74 -7.68
C ASP A 49 2.14 7.54 -9.02
N ALA A 50 2.02 8.63 -9.78
CA ALA A 50 1.36 8.65 -11.08
C ALA A 50 2.02 7.71 -12.12
N GLU A 51 3.30 7.37 -11.92
CA GLU A 51 4.08 6.52 -12.83
C GLU A 51 3.81 5.02 -12.62
N VAL A 52 3.19 4.62 -11.49
CA VAL A 52 2.91 3.20 -11.19
C VAL A 52 1.93 2.59 -12.19
N LEU A 53 0.92 3.35 -12.61
CA LEU A 53 -0.08 2.89 -13.59
C LEU A 53 0.53 2.57 -14.97
N GLU A 54 1.73 3.06 -15.24
CA GLU A 54 2.44 2.84 -16.51
C GLU A 54 3.18 1.48 -16.53
N LEU A 55 3.32 0.77 -15.40
CA LEU A 55 4.00 -0.53 -15.28
C LEU A 55 3.25 -1.72 -15.89
N GLY A 56 2.26 -1.46 -16.76
CA GLY A 56 1.52 -2.50 -17.47
C GLY A 56 0.76 -3.47 -16.56
N MET A 57 0.40 -3.03 -15.35
CA MET A 57 -0.26 -3.88 -14.34
C MET A 57 -1.60 -4.42 -14.84
N THR A 58 -1.80 -5.73 -14.71
CA THR A 58 -3.09 -6.39 -14.87
C THR A 58 -3.66 -6.72 -13.49
N VAL A 59 -4.41 -5.77 -12.91
CA VAL A 59 -4.94 -5.89 -11.54
C VAL A 59 -6.01 -6.97 -11.41
N TYR A 60 -6.80 -7.23 -12.47
CA TYR A 60 -7.83 -8.27 -12.45
C TYR A 60 -7.54 -9.37 -13.46
N ARG A 61 -7.47 -10.62 -12.98
CA ARG A 61 -7.40 -11.84 -13.80
C ARG A 61 -8.50 -12.81 -13.34
N PRO A 62 -9.42 -13.24 -14.22
CA PRO A 62 -10.46 -14.18 -13.84
C PRO A 62 -9.88 -15.49 -13.30
N GLY A 63 -10.14 -15.80 -12.01
CA GLY A 63 -9.72 -17.06 -11.37
C GLY A 63 -8.25 -17.13 -10.97
N GLU A 64 -7.48 -16.03 -11.13
CA GLU A 64 -6.06 -15.95 -10.80
C GLU A 64 -5.76 -14.63 -10.07
N ARG A 65 -4.60 -14.55 -9.42
CA ARG A 65 -4.16 -13.30 -8.79
C ARG A 65 -3.67 -12.31 -9.85
N GLY A 66 -4.08 -11.05 -9.71
CA GLY A 66 -3.57 -9.92 -10.47
C GLY A 66 -2.12 -9.56 -10.14
N ASP A 67 -1.64 -8.52 -10.81
CA ASP A 67 -0.34 -7.93 -10.50
C ASP A 67 -0.44 -7.06 -9.24
N GLY A 68 0.57 -7.19 -8.39
CA GLY A 68 0.76 -6.38 -7.20
C GLY A 68 2.09 -5.66 -7.28
N VAL A 69 2.06 -4.34 -7.09
CA VAL A 69 3.25 -3.49 -7.06
C VAL A 69 3.28 -2.73 -5.75
N VAL A 70 4.49 -2.51 -5.23
CA VAL A 70 4.72 -1.63 -4.10
C VAL A 70 5.74 -0.57 -4.44
N ARG A 71 5.57 0.63 -3.91
CA ARG A 71 6.65 1.64 -3.82
C ARG A 71 7.15 1.70 -2.38
N VAL A 72 8.46 1.59 -2.18
CA VAL A 72 9.04 1.49 -0.83
C VAL A 72 9.94 2.66 -0.48
N GLY A 73 9.93 3.05 0.79
CA GLY A 73 10.78 4.11 1.34
C GLY A 73 10.97 3.98 2.83
N GLU A 74 11.68 4.92 3.43
CA GLU A 74 11.93 4.95 4.88
C GLU A 74 11.60 6.33 5.45
N HIS A 75 10.96 6.35 6.61
CA HIS A 75 10.67 7.58 7.33
C HIS A 75 10.52 7.32 8.83
N ALA A 76 11.06 8.23 9.65
CA ALA A 76 10.92 8.22 11.12
C ALA A 76 11.23 6.85 11.78
N GLY A 77 12.21 6.11 11.26
CA GLY A 77 12.62 4.80 11.80
C GLY A 77 11.75 3.62 11.35
N TRP A 78 10.86 3.83 10.38
CA TRP A 78 10.05 2.81 9.74
C TRP A 78 10.37 2.73 8.24
N ALA A 79 10.55 1.52 7.72
CA ALA A 79 10.32 1.26 6.32
C ALA A 79 8.81 1.32 6.05
N PHE A 80 8.40 1.80 4.88
CA PHE A 80 7.01 1.81 4.45
C PHE A 80 6.88 1.35 2.99
N ALA A 81 5.73 0.77 2.67
CA ALA A 81 5.34 0.34 1.34
C ALA A 81 3.94 0.89 1.01
N VAL A 82 3.83 1.59 -0.11
CA VAL A 82 2.55 1.98 -0.72
C VAL A 82 2.13 0.88 -1.67
N GLU A 83 0.96 0.30 -1.46
CA GLU A 83 0.48 -0.87 -2.19
C GLU A 83 -0.45 -0.50 -3.34
N TYR A 84 -0.30 -1.21 -4.46
CA TYR A 84 -1.11 -1.06 -5.67
C TYR A 84 -1.52 -2.43 -6.21
N GLY A 85 -2.75 -2.51 -6.72
CA GLY A 85 -3.32 -3.75 -7.27
C GLY A 85 -3.37 -4.87 -6.23
N ASP A 86 -3.12 -6.10 -6.68
CA ASP A 86 -3.18 -7.32 -5.87
C ASP A 86 -1.89 -7.53 -5.04
N SER A 87 -1.43 -6.47 -4.38
CA SER A 87 -0.30 -6.50 -3.45
C SER A 87 -0.53 -7.50 -2.30
N THR A 88 0.56 -7.93 -1.69
CA THR A 88 0.66 -9.08 -0.79
C THR A 88 0.91 -8.68 0.66
N GLY A 89 0.95 -7.39 0.99
CA GLY A 89 1.30 -6.89 2.32
C GLY A 89 0.44 -7.48 3.43
N GLY A 90 -0.87 -7.46 3.23
CA GLY A 90 -1.84 -8.08 4.16
C GLY A 90 -1.63 -9.59 4.33
N ASP A 91 -1.52 -10.35 3.22
CA ASP A 91 -1.34 -11.80 3.23
C ASP A 91 -0.06 -12.22 3.96
N ARG A 92 0.99 -11.39 3.84
CA ARG A 92 2.33 -11.68 4.32
C ARG A 92 2.70 -10.92 5.58
N LEU A 93 1.75 -10.29 6.27
CA LEU A 93 2.05 -9.42 7.42
C LEU A 93 2.84 -10.15 8.52
N LYS A 94 2.53 -11.43 8.76
CA LYS A 94 3.33 -12.29 9.66
C LYS A 94 4.75 -12.45 9.14
N ASP A 95 4.93 -12.77 7.87
CA ASP A 95 6.24 -12.99 7.27
C ASP A 95 7.10 -11.72 7.29
N ILE A 96 6.48 -10.56 7.03
CA ILE A 96 7.11 -9.24 7.14
C ILE A 96 7.62 -8.99 8.55
N SER A 97 6.87 -9.37 9.58
CA SER A 97 7.27 -9.15 10.98
C SER A 97 8.26 -10.17 11.57
N ARG A 98 8.69 -11.21 10.84
CA ARG A 98 9.57 -12.27 11.41
C ARG A 98 10.94 -11.72 11.88
N GLY A 99 11.57 -12.40 12.84
CA GLY A 99 12.94 -12.07 13.26
C GLY A 99 12.99 -10.82 14.14
N GLY A 100 11.97 -10.63 14.98
CA GLY A 100 11.86 -9.47 15.87
C GLY A 100 11.41 -8.16 15.22
N ALA A 101 11.07 -8.16 13.91
CA ALA A 101 10.53 -6.98 13.25
C ALA A 101 9.09 -6.68 13.71
N GLU A 102 8.68 -5.43 13.59
CA GLU A 102 7.29 -5.00 13.76
C GLU A 102 6.70 -4.69 12.39
N ALA A 103 5.43 -5.01 12.16
CA ALA A 103 4.74 -4.69 10.92
C ALA A 103 3.30 -4.22 11.18
N ILE A 104 2.90 -3.13 10.52
CA ILE A 104 1.54 -2.56 10.58
C ILE A 104 1.01 -2.48 9.16
N HIS A 105 -0.22 -2.94 8.95
CA HIS A 105 -0.91 -2.83 7.67
C HIS A 105 -2.18 -2.01 7.84
N TYR A 106 -2.26 -0.92 7.09
CA TYR A 106 -3.46 -0.09 6.98
C TYR A 106 -4.11 -0.33 5.62
N VAL A 107 -5.37 -0.74 5.63
CA VAL A 107 -6.19 -0.85 4.42
C VAL A 107 -7.16 0.33 4.41
N PRO A 108 -7.11 1.22 3.40
CA PRO A 108 -8.06 2.31 3.28
C PRO A 108 -9.49 1.78 3.07
N VAL A 109 -10.48 2.67 3.18
CA VAL A 109 -11.86 2.33 2.84
C VAL A 109 -11.93 2.00 1.35
N GLY A 110 -12.09 0.72 1.02
CA GLY A 110 -12.35 0.25 -0.34
C GLY A 110 -13.85 0.21 -0.64
N GLU A 111 -14.28 -0.74 -1.49
CA GLU A 111 -15.70 -0.97 -1.81
C GLU A 111 -16.54 -1.44 -0.59
N HIS A 112 -15.88 -1.92 0.46
CA HIS A 112 -16.49 -2.42 1.70
C HIS A 112 -15.85 -1.74 2.92
N PRO A 113 -16.45 -0.68 3.48
CA PRO A 113 -16.01 -0.11 4.76
C PRO A 113 -16.12 -1.16 5.88
N PRO A 114 -15.32 -1.02 6.97
CA PRO A 114 -14.43 0.10 7.29
C PRO A 114 -12.99 -0.05 6.78
N ALA A 115 -12.20 1.05 6.83
CA ALA A 115 -10.74 0.95 6.81
C ALA A 115 -10.25 0.09 7.97
N THR A 116 -9.16 -0.66 7.79
CA THR A 116 -8.67 -1.59 8.82
C THR A 116 -7.21 -1.36 9.16
N VAL A 117 -6.84 -1.63 10.41
CA VAL A 117 -5.46 -1.65 10.87
C VAL A 117 -5.15 -3.01 11.46
N PHE A 118 -4.04 -3.60 11.05
CA PHE A 118 -3.49 -4.83 11.60
C PHE A 118 -2.06 -4.61 12.07
N TYR A 119 -1.68 -5.25 13.17
CA TYR A 119 -0.35 -5.23 13.75
C TYR A 119 0.18 -6.66 13.96
N ALA A 120 1.40 -6.89 13.50
CA ALA A 120 2.14 -8.12 13.67
C ALA A 120 3.53 -7.86 14.25
N HIS A 121 4.04 -8.82 15.00
CA HIS A 121 5.37 -8.79 15.57
C HIS A 121 5.94 -10.19 15.65
N ASP A 122 7.19 -10.35 15.22
CA ASP A 122 7.93 -11.62 15.26
C ASP A 122 7.15 -12.82 14.68
N GLY A 123 6.53 -12.64 13.51
CA GLY A 123 5.79 -13.72 12.85
C GLY A 123 4.37 -13.95 13.37
N ARG A 124 3.90 -13.16 14.33
CA ARG A 124 2.60 -13.35 15.01
C ARG A 124 1.63 -12.20 14.72
N SER A 125 0.35 -12.51 14.55
CA SER A 125 -0.69 -11.49 14.41
C SER A 125 -1.15 -11.06 15.80
N ILE A 126 -0.72 -9.87 16.22
CA ILE A 126 -0.89 -9.42 17.60
C ILE A 126 -2.28 -8.81 17.79
N CYS A 127 -2.64 -7.77 17.04
CA CYS A 127 -3.96 -7.15 17.14
C CYS A 127 -4.40 -6.51 15.82
N GLY A 128 -5.71 -6.31 15.65
CA GLY A 128 -6.25 -5.50 14.56
C GLY A 128 -7.71 -5.18 14.77
N PHE A 129 -8.21 -4.16 14.06
CA PHE A 129 -9.60 -3.71 14.13
C PHE A 129 -9.96 -2.87 12.90
N GLY A 130 -11.27 -2.77 12.63
CA GLY A 130 -11.81 -1.80 11.68
C GLY A 130 -12.01 -0.43 12.34
N LEU A 131 -11.65 0.64 11.64
CA LEU A 131 -11.94 2.01 12.09
C LEU A 131 -13.45 2.20 12.19
N CYS A 132 -13.92 2.75 13.31
CA CYS A 132 -15.33 2.83 13.69
C CYS A 132 -16.01 1.49 14.01
N GLU A 133 -15.29 0.37 13.94
CA GLU A 133 -15.72 -0.97 14.38
C GLU A 133 -14.83 -1.50 15.52
N GLU A 134 -14.30 -0.61 16.36
CA GLU A 134 -13.28 -0.97 17.36
C GLU A 134 -13.78 -1.95 18.43
N THR A 135 -15.09 -2.21 18.51
CA THR A 135 -15.68 -3.28 19.33
C THR A 135 -15.38 -4.68 18.81
N VAL A 136 -15.12 -4.81 17.50
CA VAL A 136 -14.69 -6.03 16.83
C VAL A 136 -13.17 -5.99 16.67
N ARG A 137 -12.47 -6.82 17.45
CA ARG A 137 -11.01 -6.86 17.49
C ARG A 137 -10.49 -8.27 17.22
N TRP A 138 -9.42 -8.35 16.44
CA TRP A 138 -8.78 -9.60 16.02
C TRP A 138 -7.36 -9.71 16.56
N GLY A 139 -6.76 -10.90 16.45
CA GLY A 139 -5.38 -11.17 16.85
C GLY A 139 -5.24 -11.91 18.19
N GLU A 140 -4.01 -12.33 18.47
CA GLU A 140 -3.65 -13.09 19.68
C GLU A 140 -3.79 -12.23 20.95
N GLU A 141 -3.46 -10.95 20.85
CA GLU A 141 -3.56 -9.93 21.90
C GLU A 141 -4.54 -8.84 21.46
N ARG A 142 -5.75 -9.24 21.08
CA ARG A 142 -6.79 -8.35 20.49
C ARG A 142 -7.09 -7.08 21.30
N ASP A 143 -6.89 -7.11 22.61
CA ASP A 143 -7.16 -5.99 23.52
C ASP A 143 -5.91 -5.15 23.84
N LEU A 144 -4.77 -5.38 23.15
CA LEU A 144 -3.54 -4.62 23.33
C LEU A 144 -3.75 -3.10 23.27
N LEU A 145 -4.64 -2.65 22.39
CA LEU A 145 -4.94 -1.23 22.18
C LEU A 145 -6.17 -0.75 22.95
N LEU A 146 -6.88 -1.64 23.65
CA LEU A 146 -8.11 -1.29 24.35
C LEU A 146 -7.92 -0.14 25.37
N PRO A 147 -6.88 -0.13 26.24
CA PRO A 147 -6.69 0.97 27.17
C PRO A 147 -6.52 2.33 26.48
N ALA A 148 -5.81 2.37 25.34
CA ALA A 148 -5.58 3.59 24.59
C ALA A 148 -6.83 4.05 23.81
N LEU A 149 -7.57 3.09 23.23
CA LEU A 149 -8.89 3.36 22.61
C LEU A 149 -9.89 3.90 23.63
N ALA A 150 -9.86 3.40 24.86
CA ALA A 150 -10.70 3.90 25.94
C ALA A 150 -10.28 5.29 26.41
N ALA A 151 -8.98 5.54 26.56
CA ALA A 151 -8.45 6.87 26.89
C ALA A 151 -8.78 7.92 25.80
N ALA A 152 -8.85 7.50 24.54
CA ALA A 152 -9.27 8.34 23.42
C ALA A 152 -10.80 8.54 23.31
N GLY A 153 -11.58 7.97 24.24
CA GLY A 153 -13.04 8.08 24.26
C GLY A 153 -13.75 7.34 23.12
N ILE A 154 -13.07 6.40 22.45
CA ILE A 154 -13.65 5.59 21.37
C ILE A 154 -14.44 4.43 21.97
N LEU A 155 -13.87 3.77 22.98
CA LEU A 155 -14.48 2.66 23.70
C LEU A 155 -14.62 2.99 25.18
N ARG A 156 -15.49 2.27 25.86
CA ARG A 156 -15.49 2.20 27.31
C ARG A 156 -14.34 1.30 27.79
N PRO A 157 -13.93 1.39 29.08
CA PRO A 157 -12.88 0.53 29.63
C PRO A 157 -13.17 -0.98 29.53
N ASP A 158 -14.45 -1.37 29.43
CA ASP A 158 -14.88 -2.76 29.24
C ASP A 158 -14.88 -3.20 27.75
N GLY A 159 -14.45 -2.33 26.84
CA GLY A 159 -14.38 -2.59 25.40
C GLY A 159 -15.70 -2.44 24.65
N THR A 160 -16.76 -1.97 25.32
CA THR A 160 -18.04 -1.67 24.69
C THR A 160 -18.05 -0.27 24.06
N ALA A 161 -18.87 -0.13 23.03
CA ALA A 161 -19.23 1.12 22.39
C ALA A 161 -19.85 2.13 23.38
N TYR A 162 -19.57 3.42 23.20
CA TYR A 162 -20.45 4.46 23.75
C TYR A 162 -21.77 4.44 22.97
N GLY A 163 -22.89 4.24 23.67
CA GLY A 163 -24.21 4.11 23.06
C GLY A 163 -24.75 5.43 22.52
N ASP A 164 -24.25 5.87 21.36
CA ASP A 164 -24.94 6.64 20.31
C ASP A 164 -23.97 6.88 19.13
N HIS A 165 -23.60 5.81 18.42
CA HIS A 165 -22.63 5.87 17.31
C HIS A 165 -23.23 6.36 16.00
N GLU A 166 -24.55 6.50 15.90
CA GLU A 166 -25.24 6.87 14.66
C GLU A 166 -25.06 8.36 14.29
N ASN A 167 -24.71 9.21 15.26
CA ASN A 167 -24.53 10.65 15.06
C ASN A 167 -23.06 11.11 15.02
N GLU A 168 -22.11 10.19 15.14
CA GLU A 168 -20.69 10.52 15.18
C GLU A 168 -20.09 10.60 13.77
N ASP A 169 -19.35 11.68 13.50
CA ASP A 169 -18.61 11.84 12.25
C ASP A 169 -17.55 10.73 12.10
N TYR A 170 -17.74 9.87 11.09
CA TYR A 170 -16.86 8.75 10.75
C TYR A 170 -15.40 9.19 10.57
N THR A 171 -15.17 10.32 9.91
CA THR A 171 -13.83 10.85 9.67
C THR A 171 -13.19 11.31 10.96
N ALA A 172 -13.94 12.02 11.81
CA ALA A 172 -13.46 12.46 13.11
C ALA A 172 -13.10 11.27 14.02
N ARG A 173 -13.92 10.22 14.05
CA ARG A 173 -13.64 9.00 14.82
C ARG A 173 -12.44 8.25 14.25
N SER A 174 -12.37 8.08 12.94
CA SER A 174 -11.23 7.45 12.25
C SER A 174 -9.92 8.17 12.56
N ARG A 175 -9.91 9.52 12.54
CA ARG A 175 -8.74 10.32 12.94
C ARG A 175 -8.31 10.05 14.40
N ARG A 176 -9.25 9.89 15.34
CA ARG A 176 -8.93 9.56 16.74
C ARG A 176 -8.39 8.14 16.87
N ALA A 177 -8.95 7.17 16.15
CA ALA A 177 -8.44 5.80 16.14
C ALA A 177 -7.02 5.73 15.55
N LEU A 178 -6.76 6.44 14.46
CA LEU A 178 -5.42 6.57 13.89
C LEU A 178 -4.45 7.29 14.81
N ALA A 179 -4.91 8.28 15.60
CA ALA A 179 -4.06 8.93 16.61
C ALA A 179 -3.59 7.93 17.68
N VAL A 180 -4.44 6.99 18.11
CA VAL A 180 -4.05 5.92 19.04
C VAL A 180 -2.96 5.02 18.44
N VAL A 181 -3.11 4.64 17.16
CA VAL A 181 -2.11 3.83 16.44
C VAL A 181 -0.80 4.61 16.30
N GLU A 182 -0.89 5.86 15.85
CA GLU A 182 0.24 6.78 15.70
C GLU A 182 1.05 6.89 16.99
N GLU A 183 0.40 7.19 18.11
CA GLU A 183 1.05 7.39 19.41
C GLU A 183 1.61 6.08 19.97
N ARG A 184 0.89 4.96 19.82
CA ARG A 184 1.33 3.66 20.35
C ARG A 184 2.60 3.16 19.70
N PHE A 185 2.73 3.37 18.39
CA PHE A 185 3.81 2.81 17.57
C PHE A 185 4.88 3.85 17.19
N GLY A 186 4.60 5.14 17.41
CA GLY A 186 5.47 6.24 17.00
C GLY A 186 5.53 6.40 15.49
N LEU A 187 4.38 6.23 14.81
CA LEU A 187 4.30 6.38 13.36
C LEU A 187 4.28 7.86 12.96
N SER A 188 4.92 8.16 11.84
CA SER A 188 4.82 9.44 11.15
C SER A 188 4.99 9.15 9.67
N LEU A 189 4.15 9.75 8.84
CA LEU A 189 4.27 9.62 7.39
C LEU A 189 3.60 10.82 6.73
N PRO A 190 4.38 11.83 6.30
CA PRO A 190 3.83 12.95 5.55
C PRO A 190 3.13 12.52 4.27
N PRO A 191 1.95 13.07 3.92
CA PRO A 191 1.24 12.74 2.69
C PRO A 191 2.10 12.87 1.42
N ALA A 192 2.99 13.87 1.41
CA ALA A 192 3.91 14.12 0.29
C ALA A 192 4.86 12.95 -0.01
N LEU A 193 5.13 12.05 0.96
CA LEU A 193 5.92 10.85 0.70
C LEU A 193 5.16 9.80 -0.13
N LEU A 194 3.84 9.83 -0.12
CA LEU A 194 3.05 9.01 -1.03
C LEU A 194 2.91 9.71 -2.38
N THR A 195 2.50 10.97 -2.40
CA THR A 195 2.07 11.62 -3.64
C THR A 195 3.23 12.18 -4.47
N GLU A 196 4.25 12.75 -3.82
CA GLU A 196 5.30 13.54 -4.50
C GLU A 196 6.64 12.82 -4.55
N ALA A 197 6.95 11.97 -3.56
CA ALA A 197 8.23 11.28 -3.50
C ALA A 197 8.38 10.29 -4.65
N ARG A 198 9.60 10.26 -5.20
CA ARG A 198 10.04 9.20 -6.12
C ARG A 198 10.66 8.08 -5.30
N LEU A 199 10.11 6.88 -5.42
CA LEU A 199 10.46 5.72 -4.61
C LEU A 199 10.72 4.52 -5.53
N PRO A 200 11.70 3.65 -5.21
CA PRO A 200 11.85 2.38 -5.91
C PRO A 200 10.56 1.57 -5.86
N ALA A 201 10.19 0.95 -6.98
CA ALA A 201 9.03 0.08 -7.07
C ALA A 201 9.46 -1.39 -7.22
N TYR A 202 8.65 -2.29 -6.68
CA TYR A 202 8.85 -3.74 -6.75
C TYR A 202 7.56 -4.44 -7.17
N ALA A 203 7.68 -5.42 -8.05
CA ALA A 203 6.62 -6.41 -8.25
C ALA A 203 6.61 -7.38 -7.06
N VAL A 204 5.48 -7.50 -6.38
CA VAL A 204 5.30 -8.41 -5.23
C VAL A 204 4.30 -9.52 -5.51
N SER A 205 3.51 -9.39 -6.57
CA SER A 205 2.64 -10.42 -7.13
C SER A 205 2.57 -10.29 -8.65
N GLY A 206 2.38 -11.42 -9.33
CA GLY A 206 2.28 -11.47 -10.79
C GLY A 206 3.59 -11.09 -11.48
N ALA A 207 3.49 -10.53 -12.68
CA ALA A 207 4.64 -10.16 -13.49
C ALA A 207 4.37 -8.86 -14.27
N PRO A 208 4.13 -7.74 -13.57
CA PRO A 208 4.03 -6.43 -14.21
C PRO A 208 5.35 -6.08 -14.91
N ASP A 209 5.28 -5.18 -15.91
CA ASP A 209 6.47 -4.72 -16.61
C ASP A 209 7.21 -3.68 -15.77
N MET A 210 8.24 -4.16 -15.07
CA MET A 210 9.09 -3.32 -14.22
C MET A 210 10.26 -2.67 -14.98
N THR A 211 10.31 -2.79 -16.32
CA THR A 211 11.42 -2.26 -17.12
C THR A 211 11.24 -0.78 -17.42
N THR A 212 11.86 0.11 -16.64
CA THR A 212 11.76 1.58 -16.87
C THR A 212 12.60 2.11 -18.03
N GLU A 213 13.23 1.23 -18.81
CA GLU A 213 13.96 1.58 -20.04
C GLU A 213 13.76 0.48 -21.07
N ASP A 214 12.88 0.70 -22.04
CA ASP A 214 12.69 -0.23 -23.14
C ASP A 214 13.58 0.15 -24.34
N PRO A 215 14.49 -0.74 -24.79
CA PRO A 215 15.33 -0.46 -25.97
C PRO A 215 14.51 -0.31 -27.27
N ASP A 216 13.32 -0.91 -27.33
CA ASP A 216 12.44 -0.85 -28.50
C ASP A 216 11.51 0.37 -28.44
N PHE A 217 11.59 1.20 -27.40
CA PHE A 217 10.66 2.31 -27.15
C PHE A 217 10.44 3.19 -28.38
N ASP A 218 11.52 3.68 -28.98
CA ASP A 218 11.44 4.60 -30.12
C ASP A 218 10.87 3.90 -31.36
N VAL A 219 11.19 2.61 -31.54
CA VAL A 219 10.68 1.79 -32.65
C VAL A 219 9.19 1.56 -32.51
N VAL A 220 8.72 1.24 -31.30
CA VAL A 220 7.30 1.04 -31.03
C VAL A 220 6.52 2.34 -31.03
N CYS A 221 7.10 3.47 -30.59
CA CYS A 221 6.49 4.80 -30.76
C CYS A 221 6.26 5.13 -32.24
N ALA A 222 7.27 4.89 -33.08
CA ALA A 222 7.16 5.10 -34.52
C ALA A 222 6.08 4.21 -35.15
N TRP A 223 6.04 2.92 -34.77
CA TRP A 223 5.00 2.00 -35.22
C TRP A 223 3.61 2.40 -34.74
N ALA A 224 3.46 2.79 -33.47
CA ALA A 224 2.18 3.20 -32.89
C ALA A 224 1.63 4.43 -33.61
N THR A 225 2.49 5.43 -33.87
CA THR A 225 2.16 6.62 -34.66
C THR A 225 1.68 6.26 -36.06
N ALA A 226 2.42 5.39 -36.75
CA ALA A 226 2.10 4.98 -38.12
C ALA A 226 0.78 4.20 -38.22
N ASN A 227 0.38 3.50 -37.15
CA ASN A 227 -0.80 2.64 -37.12
C ASN A 227 -1.97 3.25 -36.31
N GLY A 228 -1.89 4.52 -35.90
CA GLY A 228 -2.95 5.21 -35.18
C GLY A 228 -3.20 4.72 -33.75
N TYR A 229 -2.22 4.06 -33.13
CA TYR A 229 -2.29 3.68 -31.72
C TYR A 229 -1.89 4.84 -30.80
N PRO A 230 -2.41 4.88 -29.56
CA PRO A 230 -1.91 5.80 -28.54
C PRO A 230 -0.41 5.63 -28.31
N LEU A 231 0.30 6.75 -28.23
CA LEU A 231 1.73 6.73 -27.97
C LEU A 231 2.01 6.28 -26.53
N PRO A 232 3.07 5.46 -26.32
CA PRO A 232 3.56 5.17 -24.99
C PRO A 232 4.04 6.44 -24.24
N SER A 233 4.08 6.38 -22.92
CA SER A 233 4.60 7.48 -22.10
C SER A 233 6.10 7.68 -22.34
N GLY A 234 6.47 8.85 -22.87
CA GLY A 234 7.87 9.24 -23.08
C GLY A 234 8.67 9.41 -21.78
N ARG A 235 8.00 9.54 -20.63
CA ARG A 235 8.63 9.85 -19.35
C ARG A 235 9.32 8.64 -18.73
N LEU A 236 8.68 7.48 -18.72
CA LEU A 236 9.25 6.22 -18.22
C LEU A 236 9.81 5.35 -19.33
N ARG A 237 9.73 5.80 -20.60
CA ARG A 237 10.09 5.02 -21.78
C ARG A 237 9.54 3.58 -21.73
N LEU A 238 8.32 3.45 -21.18
CA LEU A 238 7.59 2.20 -21.02
C LEU A 238 6.64 2.00 -22.19
N ILE A 239 6.59 0.78 -22.71
CA ILE A 239 5.59 0.37 -23.70
C ILE A 239 4.47 -0.40 -22.99
N PRO A 240 3.23 0.13 -22.95
CA PRO A 240 2.09 -0.58 -22.36
C PRO A 240 1.96 -2.00 -22.92
N ALA A 241 1.68 -2.98 -22.05
CA ALA A 241 1.67 -4.40 -22.41
C ALA A 241 0.76 -4.71 -23.62
N LEU A 242 -0.40 -4.06 -23.72
CA LEU A 242 -1.32 -4.22 -24.85
C LEU A 242 -0.74 -3.66 -26.15
N LEU A 243 -0.07 -2.51 -26.09
CA LEU A 243 0.57 -1.91 -27.25
C LEU A 243 1.76 -2.75 -27.71
N ARG A 244 2.57 -3.24 -26.76
CA ARG A 244 3.67 -4.16 -27.05
C ARG A 244 3.19 -5.47 -27.68
N ARG A 245 2.08 -6.03 -27.19
CA ARG A 245 1.47 -7.22 -27.77
C ARG A 245 0.99 -6.96 -29.20
N ALA A 246 0.36 -5.81 -29.46
CA ALA A 246 -0.07 -5.42 -30.79
C ALA A 246 1.13 -5.23 -31.75
N TYR A 247 2.18 -4.54 -31.29
CA TYR A 247 3.42 -4.38 -32.04
C TYR A 247 4.04 -5.74 -32.41
N ARG A 248 4.27 -6.63 -31.43
CA ARG A 248 4.84 -7.96 -31.69
C ARG A 248 3.98 -8.77 -32.65
N HIS A 249 2.65 -8.74 -32.51
CA HIS A 249 1.78 -9.46 -33.42
C HIS A 249 1.88 -8.94 -34.87
N ALA A 250 2.10 -7.64 -35.04
CA ALA A 250 2.24 -7.03 -36.37
C ALA A 250 3.65 -7.17 -36.98
N THR A 251 4.67 -7.48 -36.18
CA THR A 251 6.08 -7.52 -36.63
C THR A 251 6.72 -8.91 -36.58
N THR A 252 6.00 -9.92 -36.07
CA THR A 252 6.46 -11.32 -36.08
C THR A 252 5.70 -12.09 -37.15
N ASP A 253 6.28 -12.17 -38.35
CA ASP A 253 6.01 -13.20 -39.36
C ASP A 253 7.02 -14.34 -39.21
#